data_AF-A0A1B6IAI8-F1
#
_entry.id   AF-A0A1B6IAI8-F1
#
_cell.length_a   1.000
_cell.length_b   1.000
_cell.length_c   1.000
_cell.angle_alpha   90.00
_cell.angle_beta   90.00
_cell.angle_gamma   90.00
#
_symmetry.space_group_name_H-M   'P 1'
#
loop_
_entity.id
_entity.type
_entity.pdbx_description
1 polymer ?
#
loop_
_entity_poly.entity_id
_entity_poly.type
_entity_poly.pdbx_seq_one_letter_code
_entity_poly.pdbx_strand_id
1 'polypeptide(L)'
;MNYQIITCFIQSLLFWLFVIYVFRYTLKLLLMYKGWMYEERGRGRTISWQTKFWLMCVKVMSGASKPLLYSYQGSLPRLPLPSVDDTMERYLRSVRPLLDDTQYGRMEKLANEFKNGIAVKLQRYLVLKSWWSSNYVSDWWEEYVYLRGRSPLMVNSNFYGIDAILMHPTTNQAARAATIIHTALLYRRLIERQELEPILIQGLVPLCSWQYERVF
;
A
#
# COMPACT_ATOMS: atom_id res chain seq x y z
N MET A 1 49.10 6.38 8.18
CA MET A 1 48.36 5.14 7.84
C MET A 1 46.90 5.19 8.28
N ASN A 2 46.59 5.56 9.53
CA ASN A 2 45.21 5.53 10.06
C ASN A 2 44.23 6.49 9.34
N TYR A 3 44.65 7.71 8.99
CA TYR A 3 43.77 8.68 8.32
C TYR A 3 43.32 8.24 6.93
N GLN A 4 44.20 7.59 6.16
CA GLN A 4 43.87 7.10 4.80
C GLN A 4 42.80 6.01 4.85
N ILE A 5 42.87 5.10 5.83
CA ILE A 5 41.87 4.04 6.04
C ILE A 5 40.52 4.67 6.41
N ILE A 6 40.52 5.65 7.31
CA ILE A 6 39.31 6.36 7.74
C ILE A 6 38.68 7.11 6.55
N THR A 7 39.48 7.82 5.75
CA THR A 7 38.96 8.55 4.58
C THR A 7 38.39 7.62 3.51
N CYS A 8 39.06 6.49 3.23
CA CYS A 8 38.56 5.48 2.29
C CYS A 8 37.24 4.87 2.78
N PHE A 9 37.13 4.57 4.07
CA PHE A 9 35.91 4.06 4.67
C PHE A 9 34.75 5.05 4.54
N ILE A 10 34.98 6.32 4.90
CA ILE A 10 33.96 7.38 4.79
C ILE A 10 33.53 7.57 3.34
N GLN A 11 34.49 7.64 2.41
CA GLN A 11 34.18 7.83 0.99
C GLN A 11 33.39 6.65 0.42
N SER A 12 33.78 5.41 0.75
CA SER A 12 33.07 4.20 0.34
C SER A 12 31.64 4.17 0.90
N LEU A 13 31.47 4.51 2.19
CA LEU A 13 30.16 4.59 2.83
C LEU A 13 29.27 5.65 2.19
N LEU A 14 29.81 6.85 1.94
CA LEU A 14 29.05 7.93 1.29
C LEU A 14 28.65 7.56 -0.13
N PHE A 15 29.55 6.95 -0.90
CA PHE A 15 29.25 6.47 -2.25
C PHE A 15 28.17 5.38 -2.24
N TRP A 16 28.31 4.40 -1.34
CA TRP A 16 27.33 3.32 -1.19
C TRP A 16 25.94 3.85 -0.79
N LEU A 17 25.89 4.77 0.19
CA LEU A 17 24.64 5.44 0.58
C LEU A 17 24.05 6.24 -0.58
N PHE A 18 24.88 6.99 -1.32
CA PHE A 18 24.44 7.74 -2.48
C PHE A 18 23.79 6.84 -3.52
N VAL A 19 24.43 5.73 -3.90
CA VAL A 19 23.89 4.75 -4.85
C VAL A 19 22.55 4.17 -4.34
N ILE A 20 22.46 3.81 -3.07
CA ILE A 20 21.22 3.29 -2.47
C ILE A 20 20.09 4.32 -2.54
N TYR A 21 20.35 5.57 -2.15
CA TYR A 21 19.33 6.60 -2.17
C TYR A 21 18.90 6.93 -3.60
N VAL A 22 19.84 7.06 -4.54
CA VAL A 22 19.53 7.26 -5.97
C VAL A 22 18.63 6.13 -6.46
N PHE A 23 18.99 4.87 -6.22
CA PHE A 23 18.18 3.74 -6.65
C PHE A 23 16.78 3.76 -6.01
N ARG A 24 16.71 3.97 -4.68
CA ARG A 24 15.45 4.00 -3.94
C ARG A 24 14.52 5.11 -4.41
N TYR A 25 15.03 6.32 -4.60
CA TYR A 25 14.24 7.47 -5.03
C TYR A 25 13.84 7.36 -6.51
N THR A 26 14.71 6.84 -7.38
CA THR A 26 14.33 6.56 -8.78
C THR A 26 13.20 5.55 -8.85
N LEU A 27 13.31 4.43 -8.13
CA LEU A 27 12.23 3.44 -8.09
C LEU A 27 10.95 4.05 -7.49
N LYS A 28 11.05 4.86 -6.45
CA LYS A 28 9.91 5.58 -5.88
C LYS A 28 9.22 6.49 -6.89
N LEU A 29 9.98 7.28 -7.64
CA LEU A 29 9.45 8.15 -8.69
C LEU A 29 8.75 7.35 -9.79
N LEU A 30 9.32 6.22 -10.21
CA LEU A 30 8.66 5.31 -11.14
C LEU A 30 7.34 4.79 -10.55
N LEU A 31 7.33 4.33 -9.30
CA LEU A 31 6.13 3.79 -8.65
C LEU A 31 5.06 4.85 -8.34
N MET A 32 5.38 6.15 -8.42
CA MET A 32 4.38 7.23 -8.35
C MET A 32 3.52 7.33 -9.62
N TYR A 33 3.98 6.80 -10.75
CA TYR A 33 3.18 6.79 -11.97
C TYR A 33 1.98 5.84 -11.84
N LYS A 34 0.79 6.35 -12.13
CA LYS A 34 -0.50 5.65 -11.96
C LYS A 34 -1.26 5.45 -13.26
N GLY A 35 -0.77 5.97 -14.38
CA GLY A 35 -1.46 5.87 -15.67
C GLY A 35 -1.74 4.44 -16.09
N TRP A 36 -0.81 3.52 -15.76
CA TRP A 36 -0.95 2.08 -16.01
C TRP A 36 -2.22 1.44 -15.42
N MET A 37 -2.80 1.99 -14.34
CA MET A 37 -4.04 1.47 -13.75
C MET A 37 -5.27 1.74 -14.60
N TYR A 38 -5.24 2.81 -15.40
CA TYR A 38 -6.37 3.28 -16.20
C TYR A 38 -6.27 2.86 -17.68
N GLU A 39 -5.20 2.13 -18.05
CA GLU A 39 -5.06 1.57 -19.39
C GLU A 39 -6.17 0.54 -19.66
N GLU A 40 -6.80 0.63 -20.82
CA GLU A 40 -7.82 -0.31 -21.25
C GLU A 40 -7.24 -1.72 -21.36
N ARG A 41 -7.93 -2.70 -20.75
CA ARG A 41 -7.55 -4.12 -20.83
C ARG A 41 -8.54 -4.84 -21.74
N GLY A 42 -8.05 -5.44 -22.82
CA GLY A 42 -8.89 -6.21 -23.74
C GLY A 42 -8.20 -6.65 -25.01
N ARG A 43 -8.79 -7.62 -25.71
CA ARG A 43 -8.29 -8.12 -26.99
C ARG A 43 -8.32 -6.99 -28.03
N GLY A 44 -7.20 -6.75 -28.70
CA GLY A 44 -7.06 -5.68 -29.71
C GLY A 44 -6.79 -4.28 -29.15
N ARG A 45 -6.65 -4.13 -27.83
CA ARG A 45 -6.26 -2.85 -27.20
C ARG A 45 -4.77 -2.86 -26.90
N THR A 46 -4.10 -1.75 -27.20
CA THR A 46 -2.66 -1.58 -26.96
C THR A 46 -2.43 -0.55 -25.88
N ILE A 47 -1.54 -0.87 -24.95
CA ILE A 47 -1.09 0.03 -23.90
C ILE A 47 -0.37 1.25 -24.50
N SER A 48 -0.55 2.43 -23.90
CA SER A 48 0.18 3.65 -24.26
C SER A 48 1.69 3.46 -24.29
N TRP A 49 2.38 4.17 -25.19
CA TRP A 49 3.84 4.21 -25.22
C TRP A 49 4.45 4.68 -23.89
N GLN A 50 3.79 5.60 -23.18
CA GLN A 50 4.24 6.08 -21.87
C GLN A 50 4.29 4.94 -20.85
N THR A 51 3.21 4.14 -20.76
CA THR A 51 3.16 2.99 -19.87
C THR A 51 4.12 1.90 -20.32
N LYS A 52 4.30 1.66 -21.63
CA LYS A 52 5.32 0.71 -22.13
C LYS A 52 6.74 1.11 -21.73
N PHE A 53 7.09 2.38 -21.90
CA PHE A 53 8.39 2.91 -21.50
C PHE A 53 8.58 2.79 -19.98
N TRP A 54 7.57 3.22 -19.21
CA TRP A 54 7.58 3.08 -17.75
C TRP A 54 7.75 1.62 -17.30
N LEU A 55 7.03 0.67 -17.92
CA LEU A 55 7.16 -0.77 -17.65
C LEU A 55 8.58 -1.26 -17.87
N MET A 56 9.21 -0.83 -18.96
CA MET A 56 10.61 -1.16 -19.24
C MET A 56 11.54 -0.60 -18.16
N CYS A 57 11.37 0.67 -17.77
CA CYS A 57 12.16 1.28 -16.71
C CYS A 57 11.98 0.56 -15.36
N VAL A 58 10.75 0.21 -14.97
CA VAL A 58 10.48 -0.52 -13.72
C VAL A 58 11.12 -1.90 -13.74
N LYS A 59 11.07 -2.63 -14.86
CA LYS A 59 11.73 -3.94 -14.99
C LYS A 59 13.24 -3.84 -14.85
N VAL A 60 13.87 -2.88 -15.53
CA VAL A 60 15.31 -2.66 -15.44
C VAL A 60 15.70 -2.30 -14.01
N MET A 61 14.96 -1.40 -13.37
CA MET A 61 15.23 -0.98 -12.00
C MET A 61 14.96 -2.07 -10.97
N SER A 62 13.97 -2.95 -11.16
CA SER A 62 13.65 -4.01 -10.19
C SER A 62 14.67 -5.14 -10.19
N GLY A 63 15.51 -5.23 -11.23
CA GLY A 63 16.60 -6.21 -11.32
C GLY A 63 16.12 -7.63 -11.58
N ALA A 64 17.08 -8.56 -11.69
CA ALA A 64 16.82 -9.99 -11.91
C ALA A 64 16.87 -10.83 -10.61
N SER A 65 17.30 -10.23 -9.50
CA SER A 65 17.40 -10.95 -8.21
C SER A 65 16.02 -11.09 -7.56
N LYS A 66 15.79 -12.24 -6.94
CA LYS A 66 14.58 -12.49 -6.14
C LYS A 66 14.54 -11.52 -4.94
N PRO A 67 13.55 -10.61 -4.86
CA PRO A 67 13.47 -9.64 -3.77
C PRO A 67 13.05 -10.33 -2.47
N LEU A 68 13.58 -9.84 -1.35
CA LEU A 68 13.11 -10.20 -0.01
C LEU A 68 11.79 -9.49 0.30
N LEU A 69 11.05 -9.99 1.28
CA LEU A 69 9.72 -9.52 1.66
C LEU A 69 9.61 -7.98 1.80
N TYR A 70 10.65 -7.36 2.38
CA TYR A 70 10.69 -5.92 2.65
C TYR A 70 11.57 -5.11 1.69
N SER A 71 12.12 -5.70 0.63
CA SER A 71 13.07 -5.04 -0.28
C SER A 71 12.53 -3.72 -0.88
N TYR A 72 11.22 -3.63 -1.13
CA TYR A 72 10.60 -2.47 -1.73
C TYR A 72 10.08 -1.42 -0.74
N GLN A 73 10.04 -1.70 0.57
CA GLN A 73 9.41 -0.79 1.55
C GLN A 73 9.98 0.63 1.52
N GLY A 74 11.30 0.75 1.36
CA GLY A 74 11.98 2.04 1.26
C GLY A 74 11.72 2.82 -0.04
N SER A 75 11.13 2.18 -1.05
CA SER A 75 10.82 2.75 -2.37
C SER A 75 9.34 2.96 -2.63
N LEU A 76 8.45 2.49 -1.74
CA LEU A 76 7.02 2.69 -1.94
C LEU A 76 6.66 4.19 -1.88
N PRO A 77 5.78 4.66 -2.77
CA PRO A 77 5.27 6.02 -2.69
C PRO A 77 4.37 6.16 -1.44
N ARG A 78 4.33 7.37 -0.89
CA ARG A 78 3.38 7.68 0.19
C ARG A 78 1.96 7.67 -0.37
N LEU A 79 0.99 7.41 0.49
CA LEU A 79 -0.42 7.53 0.14
C LEU A 79 -0.70 8.96 -0.35
N PRO A 80 -1.24 9.15 -1.57
CA PRO A 80 -1.56 10.49 -2.07
C PRO A 80 -2.66 11.12 -1.23
N LEU A 81 -2.60 12.44 -1.11
CA LEU A 81 -3.66 13.24 -0.53
C LEU A 81 -4.47 13.89 -1.66
N PRO A 82 -5.72 13.47 -1.93
CA PRO A 82 -6.55 14.08 -2.96
C PRO A 82 -6.90 15.54 -2.60
N SER A 83 -7.24 16.34 -3.62
CA SER A 83 -7.73 17.69 -3.40
C SER A 83 -9.12 17.66 -2.77
N VAL A 84 -9.49 18.74 -2.08
CA VAL A 84 -10.86 18.90 -1.54
C VAL A 84 -11.87 18.89 -2.69
N ASP A 85 -11.52 19.52 -3.82
CA ASP A 85 -12.35 19.64 -5.00
C ASP A 85 -12.70 18.28 -5.60
N ASP A 86 -11.69 17.46 -5.89
CA ASP A 86 -11.87 16.10 -6.40
C ASP A 86 -12.67 15.24 -5.42
N THR A 87 -12.43 15.42 -4.12
CA THR A 87 -13.11 14.66 -3.07
C THR A 87 -14.59 15.03 -3.01
N MET A 88 -14.94 16.32 -3.07
CA MET A 88 -16.32 16.80 -3.05
C MET A 88 -17.07 16.42 -4.33
N GLU A 89 -16.43 16.49 -5.48
CA GLU A 89 -17.05 16.06 -6.75
C GLU A 89 -17.39 14.56 -6.72
N ARG A 90 -16.45 13.73 -6.26
CA ARG A 90 -16.68 12.28 -6.12
C ARG A 90 -17.72 11.95 -5.05
N TYR A 91 -17.75 12.70 -3.96
CA TYR A 91 -18.77 12.58 -2.91
C TYR A 91 -20.17 12.87 -3.46
N LEU A 92 -20.37 14.00 -4.15
CA LEU A 92 -21.67 14.36 -4.72
C LEU A 92 -22.11 13.31 -5.75
N ARG A 93 -21.19 12.85 -6.60
CA ARG A 93 -21.44 11.77 -7.55
C ARG A 93 -21.88 10.46 -6.88
N SER A 94 -21.28 10.10 -5.73
CA SER A 94 -21.59 8.85 -5.03
C SER A 94 -22.93 8.89 -4.30
N VAL A 95 -23.33 10.06 -3.77
CA VAL A 95 -24.62 10.21 -3.08
C VAL A 95 -25.79 10.49 -4.01
N ARG A 96 -25.54 10.99 -5.23
CA ARG A 96 -26.59 11.30 -6.21
C ARG A 96 -27.63 10.18 -6.40
N PRO A 97 -27.27 8.90 -6.61
CA PRO A 97 -28.26 7.83 -6.79
C PRO A 97 -29.04 7.48 -5.51
N LEU A 98 -28.66 8.02 -4.36
CA LEU A 98 -29.28 7.75 -3.05
C LEU A 98 -30.27 8.83 -2.62
N LEU A 99 -30.33 9.95 -3.34
CA LEU A 99 -31.04 11.16 -2.93
C LEU A 99 -32.00 11.64 -4.01
N ASP A 100 -33.14 12.18 -3.60
CA ASP A 100 -33.99 12.95 -4.50
C ASP A 100 -33.35 14.33 -4.83
N ASP A 101 -33.96 15.06 -5.76
CA ASP A 101 -33.43 16.35 -6.22
C ASP A 101 -33.35 17.41 -5.13
N THR A 102 -34.31 17.41 -4.21
CA THR A 102 -34.35 18.39 -3.12
C THR A 102 -33.21 18.13 -2.11
N GLN A 103 -33.01 16.85 -1.77
CA GLN A 103 -31.95 16.41 -0.86
C GLN A 103 -30.58 16.58 -1.51
N TYR A 104 -30.45 16.27 -2.79
CA TYR A 104 -29.22 16.43 -3.54
C TYR A 104 -28.81 17.91 -3.64
N GLY A 105 -29.73 18.82 -3.99
CA GLY A 105 -29.46 20.25 -4.01
C GLY A 105 -29.01 20.80 -2.65
N ARG A 106 -29.55 20.26 -1.55
CA ARG A 106 -29.06 20.56 -0.20
C ARG A 106 -27.62 20.07 0.01
N MET A 107 -27.29 18.85 -0.42
CA MET A 107 -25.93 18.31 -0.30
C MET A 107 -24.92 19.10 -1.14
N GLU A 108 -25.30 19.54 -2.35
CA GLU A 108 -24.45 20.39 -3.19
C GLU A 108 -24.11 21.72 -2.50
N LYS A 109 -25.10 22.35 -1.86
CA LYS A 109 -24.88 23.57 -1.10
C LYS A 109 -23.91 23.34 0.06
N LEU A 110 -24.14 22.29 0.87
CA LEU A 110 -23.28 21.97 2.02
C LEU A 110 -21.85 21.59 1.60
N ALA A 111 -21.70 20.84 0.51
CA ALA A 111 -20.39 20.48 -0.04
C ALA A 111 -19.61 21.72 -0.48
N ASN A 112 -20.28 22.68 -1.13
CA ASN A 112 -19.68 23.95 -1.53
C ASN A 112 -19.32 24.82 -0.32
N GLU A 113 -20.18 24.91 0.69
CA GLU A 113 -19.88 25.63 1.94
C GLU A 113 -18.69 25.01 2.67
N PHE A 114 -18.62 23.68 2.76
CA PHE A 114 -17.49 22.98 3.37
C PHE A 114 -16.19 23.24 2.61
N LYS A 115 -16.21 23.03 1.28
CA LYS A 115 -15.07 23.23 0.38
C LYS A 115 -14.49 24.64 0.50
N ASN A 116 -15.33 25.66 0.48
CA ASN A 116 -14.93 27.06 0.52
C ASN A 116 -14.70 27.59 1.95
N GLY A 117 -15.08 26.82 2.97
CA GLY A 117 -14.96 27.19 4.38
C GLY A 117 -13.88 26.40 5.10
N ILE A 118 -14.30 25.60 6.09
CA ILE A 118 -13.39 24.94 7.04
C ILE A 118 -12.43 23.93 6.37
N ALA A 119 -12.82 23.34 5.23
CA ALA A 119 -12.00 22.34 4.54
C ALA A 119 -10.63 22.90 4.13
N VAL A 120 -10.53 24.19 3.80
CA VAL A 120 -9.25 24.82 3.44
C VAL A 120 -8.24 24.72 4.59
N LYS A 121 -8.70 24.98 5.83
CA LYS A 121 -7.85 24.86 7.03
C LYS A 121 -7.51 23.41 7.33
N LEU A 122 -8.50 22.51 7.27
CA LEU A 122 -8.30 21.08 7.53
C LEU A 122 -7.34 20.43 6.53
N GLN A 123 -7.47 20.77 5.24
CA GLN A 123 -6.61 20.26 4.19
C GLN A 123 -5.16 20.70 4.40
N ARG A 124 -4.91 21.94 4.85
CA ARG A 124 -3.55 22.39 5.20
C ARG A 124 -2.93 21.52 6.30
N TYR A 125 -3.69 21.20 7.35
CA TYR A 125 -3.22 20.29 8.40
C TYR A 125 -2.98 18.88 7.89
N LEU A 126 -3.83 18.39 6.97
CA LEU A 126 -3.69 17.07 6.39
C LEU A 126 -2.47 16.98 5.46
N VAL A 127 -2.19 18.04 4.68
CA VAL A 127 -0.96 18.17 3.88
C VAL A 127 0.26 18.11 4.78
N LEU A 128 0.27 18.89 5.87
CA LEU A 128 1.34 18.82 6.86
C LEU A 128 1.47 17.39 7.39
N LYS A 129 0.41 16.76 7.89
CA LYS A 129 0.47 15.37 8.37
C LYS A 129 1.05 14.39 7.32
N SER A 130 0.71 14.57 6.04
CA SER A 130 1.23 13.73 4.94
C SER A 130 2.74 13.86 4.69
N TRP A 131 3.35 14.97 5.10
CA TRP A 131 4.81 15.16 4.98
C TRP A 131 5.58 14.47 6.10
N TRP A 132 5.02 14.40 7.31
CA TRP A 132 5.67 13.80 8.49
C TRP A 132 5.28 12.34 8.74
N SER A 133 4.21 11.84 8.12
CA SER A 133 3.82 10.42 8.22
C SER A 133 4.26 9.59 7.00
N SER A 134 4.57 8.32 7.23
CA SER A 134 4.72 7.32 6.14
C SER A 134 3.39 7.07 5.43
N ASN A 135 2.27 7.10 6.17
CA ASN A 135 0.91 7.06 5.68
C ASN A 135 0.03 7.95 6.59
N TYR A 136 -0.60 8.98 6.03
CA TYR A 136 -1.34 9.95 6.84
C TYR A 136 -2.67 9.43 7.40
N VAL A 137 -3.11 8.24 7.01
CA VAL A 137 -4.39 7.63 7.39
C VAL A 137 -4.23 6.48 8.38
N SER A 138 -3.12 5.75 8.36
CA SER A 138 -2.98 4.47 9.08
C SER A 138 -3.29 4.53 10.58
N ASP A 139 -2.72 5.49 11.29
CA ASP A 139 -2.95 5.71 12.73
C ASP A 139 -4.41 6.00 13.04
N TRP A 140 -5.03 6.91 12.29
CA TRP A 140 -6.44 7.25 12.46
C TRP A 140 -7.37 6.11 12.06
N TRP A 141 -7.03 5.36 11.02
CA TRP A 141 -7.81 4.22 10.59
C TRP A 141 -7.83 3.13 11.66
N GLU A 142 -6.67 2.76 12.18
CA GLU A 142 -6.57 1.79 13.27
C GLU A 142 -7.34 2.26 14.51
N GLU A 143 -7.13 3.50 14.94
CA GLU A 143 -7.75 4.04 16.14
C GLU A 143 -9.28 4.19 16.01
N TYR A 144 -9.75 4.88 14.98
CA TYR A 144 -11.16 5.30 14.91
C TYR A 144 -12.07 4.27 14.24
N VAL A 145 -11.56 3.42 13.34
CA VAL A 145 -12.37 2.39 12.71
C VAL A 145 -12.45 1.13 13.56
N TYR A 146 -11.37 0.77 14.26
CA TYR A 146 -11.32 -0.48 15.01
C TYR A 146 -11.23 -0.27 16.53
N LEU A 147 -10.21 0.44 17.02
CA LEU A 147 -9.89 0.41 18.46
C LEU A 147 -10.87 1.20 19.34
N ARG A 148 -11.57 2.19 18.79
CA ARG A 148 -12.59 2.97 19.51
C ARG A 148 -13.99 2.34 19.45
N GLY A 149 -14.22 1.37 18.57
CA GLY A 149 -15.49 0.66 18.49
C GLY A 149 -15.78 -0.09 19.79
N ARG A 150 -17.04 -0.03 20.27
CA ARG A 150 -17.47 -0.72 21.50
C ARG A 150 -18.36 -1.94 21.24
N SER A 151 -18.69 -2.20 19.98
CA SER A 151 -19.44 -3.38 19.56
C SER A 151 -18.60 -4.66 19.73
N PRO A 152 -19.21 -5.82 20.02
CA PRO A 152 -18.49 -7.08 20.11
C PRO A 152 -17.75 -7.44 18.82
N LEU A 153 -16.50 -7.91 18.93
CA LEU A 153 -15.63 -8.15 17.77
C LEU A 153 -16.07 -9.32 16.89
N MET A 154 -16.52 -10.43 17.50
CA MET A 154 -16.71 -11.73 16.83
C MET A 154 -17.65 -11.70 15.62
N VAL A 155 -18.61 -10.78 15.60
CA VAL A 155 -19.59 -10.63 14.51
C VAL A 155 -19.37 -9.33 13.73
N ASN A 156 -18.97 -8.25 14.41
CA ASN A 156 -18.97 -6.91 13.82
C ASN A 156 -17.63 -6.51 13.19
N SER A 157 -16.54 -7.23 13.48
CA SER A 157 -15.19 -6.85 13.01
C SER A 157 -14.33 -8.02 12.58
N ASN A 158 -14.38 -9.16 13.27
CA ASN A 158 -13.59 -10.32 12.90
C ASN A 158 -14.11 -10.93 11.60
N PHE A 159 -13.19 -11.33 10.73
CA PHE A 159 -13.48 -12.11 9.54
C PHE A 159 -12.87 -13.50 9.66
N TYR A 160 -13.45 -14.47 8.97
CA TYR A 160 -12.88 -15.81 8.83
C TYR A 160 -12.98 -16.26 7.38
N GLY A 161 -12.03 -17.07 6.95
CA GLY A 161 -12.05 -17.74 5.65
C GLY A 161 -12.08 -19.25 5.84
N ILE A 162 -12.77 -19.96 4.95
CA ILE A 162 -12.73 -21.42 4.88
C ILE A 162 -12.07 -21.82 3.57
N ASP A 163 -10.84 -22.31 3.66
CA ASP A 163 -9.97 -22.67 2.54
C ASP A 163 -10.13 -24.15 2.14
N ALA A 164 -10.50 -25.01 3.09
CA ALA A 164 -10.42 -26.47 2.93
C ALA A 164 -11.70 -27.17 2.44
N ILE A 165 -12.69 -26.43 1.90
CA ILE A 165 -14.00 -27.01 1.52
C ILE A 165 -13.85 -28.11 0.45
N LEU A 166 -12.88 -27.95 -0.46
CA LEU A 166 -12.60 -28.90 -1.55
C LEU A 166 -11.44 -29.87 -1.23
N MET A 167 -10.88 -29.79 -0.03
CA MET A 167 -9.80 -30.68 0.39
C MET A 167 -10.36 -31.87 1.17
N HIS A 168 -9.76 -33.04 0.97
CA HIS A 168 -10.09 -34.27 1.70
C HIS A 168 -8.92 -34.66 2.63
N PRO A 169 -8.67 -33.92 3.71
CA PRO A 169 -7.61 -34.24 4.65
C PRO A 169 -7.94 -35.52 5.44
N THR A 170 -6.92 -36.08 6.12
CA THR A 170 -7.12 -37.17 7.09
C THR A 170 -8.25 -36.89 8.06
N THR A 171 -9.01 -37.92 8.44
CA THR A 171 -10.10 -37.81 9.42
C THR A 171 -9.60 -37.64 10.86
N ASN A 172 -8.32 -37.94 11.12
CA ASN A 172 -7.70 -37.75 12.42
C ASN A 172 -7.47 -36.25 12.73
N GLN A 173 -8.18 -35.73 13.74
CA GLN A 173 -8.10 -34.33 14.15
C GLN A 173 -6.71 -33.91 14.61
N ALA A 174 -6.02 -34.76 15.38
CA ALA A 174 -4.68 -34.46 15.89
C ALA A 174 -3.67 -34.35 14.74
N ALA A 175 -3.78 -35.24 13.75
CA ALA A 175 -2.94 -35.17 12.55
C ALA A 175 -3.18 -33.87 11.76
N ARG A 176 -4.46 -33.46 11.55
CA ARG A 176 -4.78 -32.18 10.88
C ARG A 176 -4.22 -30.97 11.64
N ALA A 177 -4.42 -30.93 12.97
CA ALA A 177 -3.93 -29.84 13.80
C ALA A 177 -2.39 -29.76 13.76
N ALA A 178 -1.70 -30.90 13.84
CA ALA A 178 -0.25 -30.97 13.73
C ALA A 178 0.25 -30.43 12.38
N THR A 179 -0.40 -30.79 11.26
CA THR A 179 -0.06 -30.25 9.94
C THR A 179 -0.28 -28.74 9.86
N ILE A 180 -1.41 -28.22 10.35
CA ILE A 180 -1.69 -26.78 10.32
C ILE A 180 -0.64 -26.01 11.13
N ILE A 181 -0.35 -26.46 12.35
CA ILE A 181 0.65 -25.82 13.22
C ILE A 181 2.03 -25.86 12.55
N HIS A 182 2.44 -27.02 12.02
CA HIS A 182 3.73 -27.16 11.34
C HIS A 182 3.85 -26.19 10.14
N THR A 183 2.84 -26.14 9.27
CA THR A 183 2.82 -25.25 8.12
C THR A 183 2.79 -23.77 8.54
N ALA A 184 2.03 -23.41 9.58
CA ALA A 184 2.01 -22.06 10.12
C ALA A 184 3.39 -21.63 10.65
N LEU A 185 4.12 -22.52 11.32
CA LEU A 185 5.48 -22.25 11.80
C LEU A 185 6.50 -22.14 10.67
N LEU A 186 6.37 -22.96 9.61
CA LEU A 186 7.18 -22.80 8.40
C LEU A 186 6.92 -21.46 7.74
N TYR A 187 5.65 -21.05 7.64
CA TYR A 187 5.27 -19.76 7.08
C TYR A 187 5.79 -18.59 7.92
N ARG A 188 5.67 -18.66 9.25
CA ARG A 188 6.26 -17.69 10.17
C ARG A 188 7.76 -17.54 9.95
N ARG A 189 8.48 -18.66 9.80
CA ARG A 189 9.93 -18.64 9.52
C ARG A 189 10.25 -17.92 8.21
N LEU A 190 9.45 -18.11 7.15
CA LEU A 190 9.64 -17.39 5.89
C LEU A 190 9.45 -15.88 6.05
N ILE A 191 8.48 -15.43 6.86
CA ILE A 191 8.29 -14.01 7.17
C ILE A 191 9.46 -13.46 7.98
N GLU A 192 9.83 -14.12 9.08
CA GLU A 192 10.91 -13.67 9.98
C GLU A 192 12.26 -13.57 9.26
N ARG A 193 12.52 -14.49 8.32
CA ARG A 193 13.73 -14.47 7.47
C ARG A 193 13.59 -13.59 6.23
N GLN A 194 12.42 -13.00 6.01
CA GLN A 194 12.09 -12.19 4.82
C GLN A 194 12.22 -12.96 3.50
N GLU A 195 12.19 -14.29 3.54
CA GLU A 195 12.32 -15.19 2.40
C GLU A 195 11.01 -15.31 1.60
N LEU A 196 9.89 -14.88 2.18
CA LEU A 196 8.62 -14.74 1.48
C LEU A 196 8.73 -13.65 0.40
N GLU A 197 8.30 -13.96 -0.82
CA GLU A 197 8.32 -12.99 -1.91
C GLU A 197 7.29 -11.86 -1.66
N PRO A 198 7.64 -10.60 -1.96
CA PRO A 198 6.68 -9.50 -1.89
C PRO A 198 5.56 -9.70 -2.90
N ILE A 199 4.35 -9.27 -2.54
CA ILE A 199 3.22 -9.30 -3.48
C ILE A 199 3.44 -8.24 -4.56
N LEU A 200 3.39 -8.65 -5.82
CA LEU A 200 3.52 -7.77 -6.98
C LEU A 200 2.22 -7.78 -7.80
N ILE A 201 1.62 -6.61 -8.02
CA ILE A 201 0.55 -6.47 -9.01
C ILE A 201 1.15 -6.71 -10.39
N GLN A 202 0.59 -7.69 -11.12
CA GLN A 202 1.05 -8.10 -12.45
C GLN A 202 2.55 -8.46 -12.49
N GLY A 203 3.12 -8.94 -11.39
CA GLY A 203 4.54 -9.27 -11.29
C GLY A 203 5.49 -8.06 -11.36
N LEU A 204 4.97 -6.83 -11.20
CA LEU A 204 5.73 -5.60 -11.44
C LEU A 204 5.62 -4.56 -10.32
N VAL A 205 4.41 -4.22 -9.91
CA VAL A 205 4.21 -3.13 -8.95
C VAL A 205 4.12 -3.71 -7.54
N PRO A 206 5.11 -3.47 -6.67
CA PRO A 206 5.11 -4.04 -5.33
C PRO A 206 4.02 -3.43 -4.46
N LEU A 207 3.44 -4.26 -3.59
CA LEU A 207 2.56 -3.84 -2.52
C LEU A 207 3.33 -3.69 -1.20
N CYS A 208 2.71 -2.97 -0.27
CA CYS A 208 3.22 -2.84 1.10
C CYS A 208 3.15 -4.20 1.81
N SER A 209 4.26 -4.59 2.45
CA SER A 209 4.40 -5.84 3.19
C SER A 209 4.26 -5.64 4.70
N TRP A 210 4.02 -4.42 5.18
CA TRP A 210 4.03 -4.08 6.61
C TRP A 210 2.99 -4.87 7.43
N GLN A 211 1.89 -5.32 6.81
CA GLN A 211 0.89 -6.12 7.50
C GLN A 211 1.41 -7.51 7.94
N TYR A 212 2.46 -8.03 7.30
CA TYR A 212 3.07 -9.32 7.69
C TYR A 212 3.69 -9.28 9.09
N GLU A 213 4.05 -8.10 9.61
CA GLU A 213 4.55 -7.95 10.97
C GLU A 213 3.50 -8.24 12.05
N ARG A 214 2.21 -8.27 11.70
CA ARG A 214 1.09 -8.42 12.65
C ARG A 214 0.34 -9.75 12.51
N VAL A 215 0.88 -10.69 11.74
CA VAL A 215 0.23 -11.98 11.48
C VAL A 215 0.42 -12.98 12.63
N PHE A 216 1.53 -12.90 13.36
CA PHE A 216 1.94 -13.84 14.41
C PHE A 216 2.20 -13.17 15.75
#